data_AF-A0A1J1LW46-F1
#
_entry.id   AF-A0A1J1LW46-F1
#
_cell.length_a   1.000
_cell.length_b   1.000
_cell.length_c   1.000
_cell.angle_alpha   90.00
_cell.angle_beta   90.00
_cell.angle_gamma   90.00
#
_symmetry.space_group_name_H-M   'P 1'
#
loop_
_entity.id
_entity.type
_entity.pdbx_description
1 polymer ?
#
loop_
_entity_poly.entity_id
_entity_poly.type
_entity_poly.pdbx_seq_one_letter_code
_entity_poly.pdbx_strand_id
1 'polypeptide(L)'
;MDWYAIDPLSVLLFREAKPFSPGESSWAKSLFPPLPTVVFQALRSALPKYQQAQRDLQFLGPFLLDEQDNLWLPTPKDLLAVKRKLETDGEIEDDLDDKTDNWQETIRFETAKKQKESPWQHLCFDQNRLPPMVTPSIDYSSQFICRPQTWIKATALSQYLQGNKLNNPNDFHPDPWSIQVLPHIQMQPDSRQVKDEEGYFTEVAVRLHPGWQLVAALNTKLEPTVVRLGGEGHRAIISPLENFKPWQQLEAYTQPTPESDFAYLLTPGLAMVEPTSSVYGVYPSDWKEHLQGCVSDRALLWGGVSTIKRRDQTQEEFALLPQRAFVAPGTVYLFKSKPAEVHALLPKGSSNWLNTFQQLNYGKLLWGKRS
;
A
#
# COMPACT_ATOMS: atom_id res chain seq x y z
N MET A 1 10.18 17.57 5.49
CA MET A 1 8.81 17.59 4.94
C MET A 1 7.87 17.99 6.07
N ASP A 2 6.77 18.67 5.75
CA ASP A 2 5.70 18.98 6.70
C ASP A 2 4.61 17.91 6.60
N TRP A 3 4.01 17.54 7.74
CA TRP A 3 2.99 16.49 7.84
C TRP A 3 1.58 17.07 7.93
N TYR A 4 0.61 16.37 7.36
CA TYR A 4 -0.78 16.79 7.29
C TYR A 4 -1.71 15.62 7.60
N ALA A 5 -2.67 15.87 8.49
CA ALA A 5 -3.86 15.05 8.65
C ALA A 5 -4.85 15.38 7.54
N ILE A 6 -5.49 14.34 7.02
CA ILE A 6 -6.42 14.39 5.90
C ILE A 6 -7.69 13.69 6.39
N ASP A 7 -8.66 14.49 6.80
CA ASP A 7 -9.90 14.04 7.43
C ASP A 7 -11.06 14.03 6.41
N PRO A 8 -11.54 12.85 5.98
CA PRO A 8 -12.65 12.78 5.03
C PRO A 8 -13.95 13.32 5.63
N LEU A 9 -14.55 14.30 4.96
CA LEU A 9 -15.86 14.85 5.36
C LEU A 9 -17.02 13.87 5.14
N SER A 10 -16.80 12.85 4.32
CA SER A 10 -17.79 11.83 3.94
C SER A 10 -17.09 10.53 3.58
N VAL A 11 -17.83 9.63 2.91
CA VAL A 11 -17.21 8.51 2.18
C VAL A 11 -16.21 9.01 1.15
N LEU A 12 -15.29 8.14 0.75
CA LEU A 12 -14.28 8.34 -0.28
C LEU A 12 -14.44 7.29 -1.37
N LEU A 13 -14.21 7.70 -2.62
CA LEU A 13 -14.20 6.80 -3.77
C LEU A 13 -12.87 6.92 -4.52
N PHE A 14 -12.11 5.84 -4.58
CA PHE A 14 -10.88 5.76 -5.36
C PHE A 14 -11.02 4.71 -6.44
N ARG A 15 -11.66 5.08 -7.56
CA ARG A 15 -12.08 4.15 -8.60
C ARG A 15 -10.92 3.27 -9.09
N GLU A 16 -11.16 1.97 -9.19
CA GLU A 16 -10.25 1.03 -9.86
C GLU A 16 -10.11 1.35 -11.37
N ALA A 17 -9.05 0.82 -12.00
CA ALA A 17 -8.70 1.14 -13.39
C ALA A 17 -9.64 0.52 -14.46
N LYS A 18 -10.77 -0.06 -14.06
CA LYS A 18 -11.71 -0.67 -15.00
C LYS A 18 -12.49 0.43 -15.75
N PRO A 19 -12.73 0.28 -17.06
CA PRO A 19 -13.62 1.17 -17.80
C PRO A 19 -14.96 1.29 -17.07
N PHE A 20 -15.41 2.53 -16.90
CA PHE A 20 -16.71 2.83 -16.33
C PHE A 20 -17.42 3.76 -17.30
N SER A 21 -18.49 3.23 -17.88
CA SER A 21 -19.53 3.99 -18.57
C SER A 21 -20.84 3.55 -17.91
N PRO A 22 -21.67 4.50 -17.43
CA PRO A 22 -23.00 4.14 -16.95
C PRO A 22 -23.72 3.30 -18.03
N GLY A 23 -24.27 2.14 -17.67
CA GLY A 23 -24.91 1.21 -18.63
C GLY A 23 -24.13 -0.06 -18.98
N GLU A 24 -22.79 -0.04 -19.03
CA GLU A 24 -21.97 -1.24 -19.31
C GLU A 24 -21.45 -1.92 -18.03
N SER A 25 -21.15 -1.14 -17.00
CA SER A 25 -20.73 -1.61 -15.68
C SER A 25 -21.29 -0.67 -14.63
N SER A 26 -22.25 -1.13 -13.83
CA SER A 26 -22.95 -0.27 -12.86
C SER A 26 -22.21 -0.11 -11.53
N TRP A 27 -20.97 -0.60 -11.39
CA TRP A 27 -20.27 -0.65 -10.10
C TRP A 27 -18.92 0.07 -10.17
N ALA A 28 -18.79 1.19 -9.44
CA ALA A 28 -17.53 1.87 -9.22
C ALA A 28 -16.93 1.42 -7.88
N LYS A 29 -15.95 0.51 -7.89
CA LYS A 29 -15.28 0.01 -6.68
C LYS A 29 -14.08 0.86 -6.28
N SER A 30 -14.00 1.19 -5.00
CA SER A 30 -12.88 1.92 -4.39
C SER A 30 -11.67 1.00 -4.11
N LEU A 31 -10.47 1.47 -4.42
CA LEU A 31 -9.19 0.90 -4.00
C LEU A 31 -8.69 1.67 -2.77
N PHE A 32 -8.51 0.99 -1.63
CA PHE A 32 -8.09 1.63 -0.39
C PHE A 32 -6.97 0.85 0.34
N PRO A 33 -5.96 1.53 0.91
CA PRO A 33 -5.70 2.98 0.83
C PRO A 33 -5.45 3.49 -0.59
N PRO A 34 -5.66 4.79 -0.85
CA PRO A 34 -5.45 5.36 -2.18
C PRO A 34 -3.96 5.37 -2.56
N LEU A 35 -3.68 5.32 -3.86
CA LEU A 35 -2.31 5.49 -4.32
C LEU A 35 -1.75 6.89 -4.01
N PRO A 36 -0.43 7.03 -3.79
CA PRO A 36 0.22 8.31 -3.47
C PRO A 36 -0.17 9.44 -4.42
N THR A 37 -0.24 9.17 -5.73
CA THR A 37 -0.61 10.15 -6.74
C THR A 37 -1.97 10.79 -6.49
N VAL A 38 -2.98 10.05 -6.00
CA VAL A 38 -4.34 10.58 -5.80
C VAL A 38 -4.33 11.66 -4.72
N VAL A 39 -3.72 11.34 -3.58
CA VAL A 39 -3.64 12.26 -2.44
C VAL A 39 -2.73 13.44 -2.75
N PHE A 40 -1.59 13.18 -3.41
CA PHE A 40 -0.70 14.24 -3.87
C PHE A 40 -1.43 15.25 -4.76
N GLN A 41 -2.24 14.80 -5.72
CA GLN A 41 -2.98 15.69 -6.60
C GLN A 41 -3.99 16.56 -5.84
N ALA A 42 -4.68 15.97 -4.83
CA ALA A 42 -5.59 16.71 -3.96
C ALA A 42 -4.86 17.82 -3.20
N LEU A 43 -3.75 17.52 -2.52
CA LEU A 43 -2.95 18.50 -1.79
C LEU A 43 -2.33 19.55 -2.73
N ARG A 44 -1.82 19.12 -3.89
CA ARG A 44 -1.25 20.02 -4.91
C ARG A 44 -2.29 21.01 -5.42
N SER A 45 -3.56 20.63 -5.51
CA SER A 45 -4.63 21.51 -5.98
C SER A 45 -4.93 22.69 -5.05
N ALA A 46 -4.56 22.57 -3.77
CA ALA A 46 -4.67 23.65 -2.80
C ALA A 46 -3.52 24.67 -2.86
N LEU A 47 -2.43 24.35 -3.56
CA LEU A 47 -1.30 25.26 -3.69
C LEU A 47 -1.63 26.42 -4.64
N PRO A 48 -1.07 27.63 -4.41
CA PRO A 48 -1.25 28.77 -5.30
C PRO A 48 -0.85 28.45 -6.76
N LYS A 49 -1.58 29.01 -7.73
CA LYS A 49 -1.26 28.87 -9.16
C LYS A 49 0.18 29.34 -9.43
N TYR A 50 0.96 28.50 -10.11
CA TYR A 50 2.38 28.74 -10.29
C TYR A 50 2.68 29.56 -11.56
N GLN A 51 3.67 30.46 -11.46
CA GLN A 51 4.19 31.22 -12.61
C GLN A 51 5.20 30.41 -13.42
N GLN A 52 6.05 29.62 -12.76
CA GLN A 52 6.98 28.69 -13.41
C GLN A 52 6.29 27.34 -13.73
N ALA A 53 6.81 26.58 -14.69
CA ALA A 53 6.18 25.34 -15.14
C ALA A 53 6.38 24.15 -14.19
N GLN A 54 7.41 24.19 -13.33
CA GLN A 54 7.83 23.04 -12.53
C GLN A 54 8.03 23.44 -11.07
N ARG A 55 7.36 22.73 -10.15
CA ARG A 55 7.71 22.72 -8.72
C ARG A 55 8.41 21.40 -8.43
N ASP A 56 9.54 21.45 -7.73
CA ASP A 56 10.14 20.25 -7.16
C ASP A 56 9.38 19.86 -5.89
N LEU A 57 8.16 19.34 -6.08
CA LEU A 57 7.34 18.86 -4.97
C LEU A 57 7.71 17.42 -4.65
N GLN A 58 7.89 17.14 -3.38
CA GLN A 58 8.08 15.79 -2.87
C GLN A 58 6.95 15.45 -1.92
N PHE A 59 6.46 14.21 -2.02
CA PHE A 59 5.31 13.72 -1.27
C PHE A 59 5.61 12.33 -0.69
N LEU A 60 5.09 12.05 0.50
CA LEU A 60 5.18 10.74 1.15
C LEU A 60 3.83 10.38 1.78
N GLY A 61 3.36 9.15 1.54
CA GLY A 61 2.08 8.65 2.00
C GLY A 61 1.16 8.28 0.83
N PRO A 62 -0.16 8.21 1.03
CA PRO A 62 -0.85 8.34 2.31
C PRO A 62 -0.62 7.12 3.22
N PHE A 63 -0.68 7.35 4.52
CA PHE A 63 -0.74 6.32 5.56
C PHE A 63 -1.99 6.53 6.42
N LEU A 64 -2.15 5.69 7.45
CA LEU A 64 -3.27 5.80 8.40
C LEU A 64 -2.80 6.36 9.74
N LEU A 65 -3.66 7.17 10.35
CA LEU A 65 -3.48 7.76 11.67
C LEU A 65 -4.72 7.48 12.49
N ASP A 66 -4.55 7.01 13.72
CA ASP A 66 -5.66 6.86 14.67
C ASP A 66 -5.84 8.09 15.57
N GLU A 67 -6.83 8.05 16.44
CA GLU A 67 -7.18 9.15 17.35
C GLU A 67 -6.12 9.40 18.44
N GLN A 68 -5.16 8.49 18.62
CA GLN A 68 -4.01 8.62 19.52
C GLN A 68 -2.73 9.03 18.79
N ASP A 69 -2.83 9.51 17.55
CA ASP A 69 -1.72 9.89 16.68
C ASP A 69 -0.73 8.75 16.40
N ASN A 70 -1.16 7.48 16.49
CA ASN A 70 -0.31 6.36 16.08
C ASN A 70 -0.31 6.26 14.55
N LEU A 71 0.88 6.20 13.97
CA LEU A 71 1.06 5.92 12.55
C LEU A 71 0.91 4.42 12.28
N TRP A 72 -0.03 4.07 11.40
CA TRP A 72 -0.33 2.71 11.00
C TRP A 72 0.10 2.44 9.56
N LEU A 73 0.77 1.31 9.36
CA LEU A 73 1.37 0.89 8.10
C LEU A 73 0.94 -0.54 7.76
N PRO A 74 1.04 -0.96 6.49
CA PRO A 74 0.69 -2.33 6.10
C PRO A 74 1.58 -3.35 6.80
N THR A 75 0.97 -4.34 7.44
CA THR A 75 1.70 -5.43 8.10
C THR A 75 2.62 -6.16 7.12
N PRO A 76 3.90 -6.41 7.46
CA PRO A 76 4.83 -7.16 6.63
C PRO A 76 4.24 -8.51 6.21
N LYS A 77 4.24 -8.80 4.90
CA LYS A 77 3.56 -9.97 4.34
C LYS A 77 4.25 -11.29 4.71
N ASP A 78 5.50 -11.22 5.15
CA ASP A 78 6.26 -12.36 5.65
C ASP A 78 5.97 -12.71 7.11
N LEU A 79 5.21 -11.88 7.82
CA LEU A 79 4.90 -12.05 9.24
C LEU A 79 3.77 -13.06 9.43
N LEU A 80 3.99 -13.95 10.38
CA LEU A 80 3.04 -14.95 10.85
C LEU A 80 2.88 -14.78 12.36
N ALA A 81 1.76 -15.25 12.90
CA ALA A 81 1.50 -15.27 14.33
C ALA A 81 1.42 -16.72 14.83
N VAL A 82 1.93 -16.96 16.04
CA VAL A 82 1.90 -18.26 16.70
C VAL A 82 0.94 -18.21 17.86
N LYS A 83 -0.01 -19.14 17.84
CA LYS A 83 -0.99 -19.32 18.91
C LYS A 83 -0.83 -20.68 19.57
N ARG A 84 -0.98 -20.71 20.88
CA ARG A 84 -0.99 -21.95 21.68
C ARG A 84 -2.38 -22.57 21.69
N LYS A 85 -2.42 -23.90 21.55
CA LYS A 85 -3.63 -24.69 21.69
C LYS A 85 -4.10 -24.66 23.15
N LEU A 86 -5.37 -24.39 23.38
CA LEU A 86 -6.01 -24.56 24.68
C LEU A 86 -6.50 -26.02 24.83
N GLU A 87 -6.66 -26.52 26.06
CA GLU A 87 -7.18 -27.89 26.28
C GLU A 87 -8.60 -28.08 25.73
N THR A 88 -9.35 -26.99 25.54
CA THR A 88 -10.69 -26.97 24.96
C THR A 88 -10.71 -26.94 23.44
N ASP A 89 -9.57 -26.64 22.82
CA ASP A 89 -9.42 -26.58 21.39
C ASP A 89 -9.30 -28.02 20.86
N GLY A 90 -10.19 -28.42 19.94
CA GLY A 90 -10.13 -29.74 19.29
C GLY A 90 -8.92 -29.87 18.36
N GLU A 91 -9.05 -30.66 17.30
CA GLU A 91 -8.05 -30.66 16.22
C GLU A 91 -8.06 -29.29 15.51
N ILE A 92 -7.13 -28.40 15.88
CA ILE A 92 -6.88 -27.14 15.19
C ILE A 92 -5.81 -27.33 14.13
N GLU A 93 -6.16 -26.95 12.90
CA GLU A 93 -5.25 -26.78 11.76
C GLU A 93 -4.79 -25.32 11.64
N ASP A 94 -3.68 -25.10 10.92
CA ASP A 94 -3.23 -23.75 10.59
C ASP A 94 -4.31 -23.03 9.76
N ASP A 95 -4.76 -21.86 10.22
CA ASP A 95 -5.68 -21.00 9.47
C ASP A 95 -5.01 -19.65 9.21
N LEU A 96 -4.52 -19.49 7.98
CA LEU A 96 -3.86 -18.26 7.53
C LEU A 96 -4.85 -17.14 7.17
N ASP A 97 -6.15 -17.44 7.12
CA ASP A 97 -7.22 -16.46 6.96
C ASP A 97 -7.74 -15.98 8.33
N ASP A 98 -7.49 -16.75 9.41
CA ASP A 98 -7.77 -16.32 10.79
C ASP A 98 -6.84 -15.19 11.23
N LYS A 99 -7.42 -14.00 11.39
CA LYS A 99 -6.75 -12.82 11.93
C LYS A 99 -7.31 -12.53 13.31
N THR A 100 -6.63 -13.06 14.32
CA THR A 100 -7.03 -12.94 15.73
C THR A 100 -5.99 -12.19 16.54
N ASP A 101 -6.40 -11.71 17.71
CA ASP A 101 -5.53 -10.98 18.63
C ASP A 101 -5.08 -11.86 19.82
N ASN A 102 -5.31 -13.18 19.75
CA ASN A 102 -5.03 -14.12 20.84
C ASN A 102 -3.79 -15.00 20.59
N TRP A 103 -2.86 -14.52 19.77
CA TRP A 103 -1.53 -15.12 19.57
C TRP A 103 -0.50 -14.59 20.58
N GLN A 104 0.64 -15.28 20.71
CA GLN A 104 1.65 -15.01 21.74
C GLN A 104 2.94 -14.39 21.17
N GLU A 105 3.35 -14.79 19.98
CA GLU A 105 4.52 -14.22 19.32
C GLU A 105 4.39 -14.25 17.80
N THR A 106 5.17 -13.41 17.12
CA THR A 106 5.30 -13.44 15.67
C THR A 106 6.53 -14.21 15.23
N ILE A 107 6.38 -14.96 14.15
CA ILE A 107 7.48 -15.60 13.40
C ILE A 107 7.45 -15.09 11.96
N ARG A 108 8.45 -15.47 11.15
CA ARG A 108 8.55 -15.03 9.75
C ARG A 108 8.67 -16.22 8.83
N PHE A 109 8.17 -16.09 7.61
CA PHE A 109 8.47 -17.06 6.58
C PHE A 109 9.98 -17.20 6.35
N GLU A 110 10.41 -18.43 6.06
CA GLU A 110 11.77 -18.78 5.68
C GLU A 110 11.83 -19.25 4.22
N THR A 111 13.01 -19.21 3.62
CA THR A 111 13.20 -19.72 2.26
C THR A 111 13.17 -21.25 2.28
N ALA A 112 12.37 -21.85 1.39
CA ALA A 112 12.33 -23.30 1.25
C ALA A 112 13.72 -23.88 0.90
N LYS A 113 14.23 -24.75 1.78
CA LYS A 113 15.49 -25.49 1.56
C LYS A 113 15.17 -26.90 1.07
N LYS A 114 15.80 -27.32 -0.04
CA LYS A 114 15.72 -28.70 -0.59
C LYS A 114 16.73 -29.67 0.04
N GLN A 115 17.09 -29.44 1.30
CA GLN A 115 18.02 -30.33 2.01
C GLN A 115 17.29 -31.62 2.41
N LYS A 116 18.02 -32.73 2.44
CA LYS A 116 17.54 -34.01 2.98
C LYS A 116 17.12 -33.76 4.44
N GLU A 117 15.92 -34.18 4.83
CA GLU A 117 15.29 -33.94 6.16
C GLU A 117 14.55 -32.59 6.34
N SER A 118 14.51 -31.73 5.32
CA SER A 118 13.63 -30.55 5.35
C SER A 118 12.15 -30.96 5.21
N PRO A 119 11.20 -30.39 5.98
CA PRO A 119 9.76 -30.58 5.76
C PRO A 119 9.33 -30.24 4.32
N TRP A 120 10.09 -29.36 3.67
CA TRP A 120 9.83 -28.84 2.34
C TRP A 120 10.62 -29.56 1.23
N GLN A 121 11.26 -30.70 1.51
CA GLN A 121 12.11 -31.40 0.54
C GLN A 121 11.37 -31.84 -0.74
N HIS A 122 10.06 -32.06 -0.64
CA HIS A 122 9.19 -32.47 -1.76
C HIS A 122 8.51 -31.29 -2.48
N LEU A 123 8.77 -30.06 -2.05
CA LEU A 123 8.14 -28.88 -2.65
C LEU A 123 8.68 -28.63 -4.07
N CYS A 124 7.79 -28.73 -5.05
CA CYS A 124 8.09 -28.51 -6.47
C CYS A 124 7.87 -27.04 -6.84
N PHE A 125 8.90 -26.39 -7.39
CA PHE A 125 8.82 -25.03 -7.93
C PHE A 125 9.86 -24.86 -9.05
N ASP A 126 9.60 -23.89 -9.93
CA ASP A 126 10.50 -23.54 -11.03
C ASP A 126 11.86 -23.08 -10.49
N GLN A 127 12.93 -23.82 -10.83
CA GLN A 127 14.29 -23.52 -10.38
C GLN A 127 14.85 -22.25 -11.01
N ASN A 128 14.23 -21.76 -12.09
CA ASN A 128 14.55 -20.48 -12.69
C ASN A 128 13.85 -19.31 -11.99
N ARG A 129 13.08 -19.55 -10.92
CA ARG A 129 12.45 -18.51 -10.09
C ARG A 129 12.99 -18.56 -8.67
N LEU A 130 12.66 -17.55 -7.88
CA LEU A 130 13.00 -17.55 -6.46
C LEU A 130 12.33 -18.74 -5.76
N PRO A 131 13.03 -19.38 -4.80
CA PRO A 131 12.39 -20.38 -3.96
C PRO A 131 11.19 -19.77 -3.22
N PRO A 132 10.13 -20.55 -3.02
CA PRO A 132 8.99 -20.09 -2.23
C PRO A 132 9.41 -19.83 -0.79
N MET A 133 8.73 -18.87 -0.18
CA MET A 133 8.81 -18.59 1.24
C MET A 133 7.76 -19.45 1.94
N VAL A 134 8.19 -20.19 2.96
CA VAL A 134 7.41 -21.25 3.63
C VAL A 134 7.37 -21.02 5.12
N THR A 135 6.37 -21.60 5.79
CA THR A 135 6.23 -21.52 7.24
C THR A 135 7.44 -22.21 7.90
N PRO A 136 8.05 -21.60 8.94
CA PRO A 136 9.08 -22.29 9.70
C PRO A 136 8.45 -23.40 10.55
N SER A 137 9.25 -24.41 10.91
CA SER A 137 8.79 -25.48 11.79
C SER A 137 8.48 -24.94 13.20
N ILE A 138 7.30 -25.26 13.70
CA ILE A 138 6.87 -25.00 15.08
C ILE A 138 6.49 -26.32 15.78
N ASP A 139 6.28 -26.27 17.09
CA ASP A 139 5.75 -27.40 17.83
C ASP A 139 4.23 -27.54 17.61
N TYR A 140 3.85 -28.20 16.51
CA TYR A 140 2.46 -28.42 16.13
C TYR A 140 1.64 -29.24 17.14
N SER A 141 2.27 -29.86 18.14
CA SER A 141 1.56 -30.53 19.23
C SER A 141 0.88 -29.53 20.17
N SER A 142 1.46 -28.34 20.35
CA SER A 142 1.02 -27.33 21.32
C SER A 142 0.74 -25.97 20.68
N GLN A 143 1.08 -25.78 19.40
CA GLN A 143 1.00 -24.52 18.69
C GLN A 143 0.39 -24.68 17.30
N PHE A 144 -0.11 -23.58 16.76
CA PHE A 144 -0.52 -23.46 15.35
C PHE A 144 -0.27 -22.04 14.84
N ILE A 145 -0.28 -21.89 13.52
CA ILE A 145 0.01 -20.64 12.82
C ILE A 145 -1.31 -19.94 12.45
N CYS A 146 -1.37 -18.65 12.72
CA CYS A 146 -2.37 -17.73 12.20
C CYS A 146 -1.69 -16.48 11.61
N ARG A 147 -2.47 -15.42 11.34
CA ARG A 147 -1.91 -14.13 10.91
C ARG A 147 -2.22 -12.98 11.87
N PRO A 148 -1.28 -12.05 12.04
CA PRO A 148 -1.60 -10.77 12.67
C PRO A 148 -2.54 -9.94 11.78
N GLN A 149 -3.14 -8.89 12.36
CA GLN A 149 -4.04 -7.99 11.63
C GLN A 149 -3.33 -7.21 10.51
N THR A 150 -4.12 -6.57 9.64
CA THR A 150 -3.68 -5.98 8.37
C THR A 150 -2.77 -4.76 8.51
N TRP A 151 -2.89 -4.04 9.63
CA TRP A 151 -2.11 -2.83 9.94
C TRP A 151 -1.23 -3.05 11.14
N ILE A 152 -0.02 -2.49 11.13
CA ILE A 152 0.96 -2.50 12.20
C ILE A 152 1.33 -1.06 12.60
N LYS A 153 1.51 -0.80 13.90
CA LYS A 153 2.05 0.49 14.38
C LYS A 153 3.47 0.71 13.91
N ALA A 154 3.84 1.96 13.63
CA ALA A 154 5.20 2.35 13.27
C ALA A 154 6.26 1.92 14.29
N THR A 155 5.92 1.95 15.59
CA THR A 155 6.79 1.51 16.69
C THR A 155 7.10 0.01 16.61
N ALA A 156 6.09 -0.82 16.38
CA ALA A 156 6.26 -2.26 16.21
C ALA A 156 6.92 -2.62 14.87
N LEU A 157 6.65 -1.86 13.79
CA LEU A 157 7.38 -2.02 12.54
C LEU A 157 8.88 -1.74 12.72
N SER A 158 9.25 -0.73 13.52
CA SER A 158 10.65 -0.47 13.86
C SER A 158 11.28 -1.67 14.59
N GLN A 159 10.59 -2.25 15.57
CA GLN A 159 11.06 -3.47 16.24
C GLN A 159 11.21 -4.65 15.27
N TYR A 160 10.26 -4.83 14.34
CA TYR A 160 10.35 -5.82 13.28
C TYR A 160 11.57 -5.59 12.36
N LEU A 161 11.87 -4.34 11.99
CA LEU A 161 13.03 -4.00 11.16
C LEU A 161 14.36 -4.28 11.89
N GLN A 162 14.38 -4.22 13.22
CA GLN A 162 15.52 -4.60 14.05
C GLN A 162 15.72 -6.12 14.18
N GLY A 163 14.80 -6.93 13.66
CA GLY A 163 14.84 -8.39 13.77
C GLY A 163 14.14 -8.94 15.00
N ASN A 164 13.52 -8.10 15.83
CA ASN A 164 12.82 -8.57 17.03
C ASN A 164 11.57 -9.37 16.66
N LYS A 165 11.22 -10.33 17.52
CA LYS A 165 9.89 -10.94 17.55
C LYS A 165 8.92 -10.00 18.26
N LEU A 166 7.73 -9.84 17.70
CA LEU A 166 6.66 -9.06 18.30
C LEU A 166 5.77 -9.99 19.12
N ASN A 167 5.27 -9.53 20.25
CA ASN A 167 4.48 -10.33 21.19
C ASN A 167 3.23 -9.60 21.69
N ASN A 168 2.93 -8.42 21.13
CA ASN A 168 1.82 -7.58 21.54
C ASN A 168 0.81 -7.44 20.38
N PRO A 169 -0.33 -8.13 20.47
CA PRO A 169 -1.40 -8.03 19.47
C PRO A 169 -1.96 -6.62 19.27
N ASN A 170 -1.93 -5.76 20.30
CA ASN A 170 -2.42 -4.37 20.22
C ASN A 170 -1.54 -3.46 19.37
N ASP A 171 -0.40 -3.95 18.88
CA ASP A 171 0.41 -3.26 17.87
C ASP A 171 -0.10 -3.50 16.45
N PHE A 172 -1.18 -4.27 16.31
CA PHE A 172 -1.85 -4.58 15.05
C PHE A 172 -3.30 -4.13 15.08
N HIS A 173 -3.88 -3.84 13.91
CA HIS A 173 -5.27 -3.43 13.79
C HIS A 173 -5.90 -3.95 12.49
N PRO A 174 -7.18 -4.36 12.48
CA PRO A 174 -7.91 -4.70 11.26
C PRO A 174 -8.12 -3.45 10.39
N ASP A 175 -8.76 -3.57 9.24
CA ASP A 175 -9.03 -2.43 8.37
C ASP A 175 -9.95 -1.40 9.05
N PRO A 176 -9.49 -0.17 9.35
CA PRO A 176 -10.28 0.84 10.05
C PRO A 176 -11.24 1.59 9.13
N TRP A 177 -11.89 0.86 8.24
CA TRP A 177 -12.90 1.41 7.34
C TRP A 177 -13.95 0.37 7.02
N SER A 178 -15.09 0.85 6.54
CA SER A 178 -16.18 0.01 6.06
C SER A 178 -16.53 0.38 4.63
N ILE A 179 -17.04 -0.60 3.89
CA ILE A 179 -17.58 -0.38 2.55
C ILE A 179 -19.00 0.15 2.69
N GLN A 180 -19.31 1.22 1.96
CA GLN A 180 -20.66 1.77 1.85
C GLN A 180 -21.10 1.76 0.39
N VAL A 181 -22.21 1.09 0.11
CA VAL A 181 -22.80 0.99 -1.23
C VAL A 181 -23.84 2.11 -1.38
N LEU A 182 -23.66 2.96 -2.39
CA LEU A 182 -24.48 4.13 -2.67
C LEU A 182 -25.06 4.03 -4.09
N PRO A 183 -26.35 3.72 -4.24
CA PRO A 183 -27.01 3.77 -5.54
C PRO A 183 -27.30 5.23 -5.93
N HIS A 184 -27.02 5.57 -7.18
CA HIS A 184 -27.22 6.89 -7.76
C HIS A 184 -28.11 6.77 -8.99
N ILE A 185 -28.98 7.77 -9.18
CA ILE A 185 -29.86 7.89 -10.33
C ILE A 185 -29.70 9.24 -11.02
N GLN A 186 -29.81 9.24 -12.33
CA GLN A 186 -29.93 10.45 -13.13
C GLN A 186 -31.35 10.57 -13.67
N MET A 187 -32.03 11.65 -13.29
CA MET A 187 -33.38 11.95 -13.76
C MET A 187 -33.33 12.57 -15.15
N GLN A 188 -34.37 12.29 -15.95
CA GLN A 188 -34.63 13.00 -17.19
C GLN A 188 -34.96 14.48 -16.89
N PRO A 189 -34.44 15.44 -17.67
CA PRO A 189 -34.86 16.84 -17.56
C PRO A 189 -36.39 16.96 -17.70
N ASP A 190 -37.01 17.82 -16.89
CA ASP A 190 -38.45 18.12 -16.90
C ASP A 190 -39.37 16.90 -16.69
N SER A 191 -38.83 15.79 -16.18
CA SER A 191 -39.58 14.56 -15.90
C SER A 191 -39.22 14.00 -14.52
N ARG A 192 -40.14 13.25 -13.93
CA ARG A 192 -39.91 12.47 -12.70
C ARG A 192 -39.51 11.03 -12.99
N GLN A 193 -38.98 10.77 -14.18
CA GLN A 193 -38.50 9.45 -14.60
C GLN A 193 -36.97 9.43 -14.65
N VAL A 194 -36.39 8.27 -14.31
CA VAL A 194 -34.97 8.00 -14.48
C VAL A 194 -34.67 7.87 -15.97
N LYS A 195 -33.47 8.26 -16.41
CA LYS A 195 -33.06 8.03 -17.80
C LYS A 195 -32.96 6.52 -18.07
N ASP A 196 -33.45 6.08 -19.22
CA ASP A 196 -33.40 4.66 -19.62
C ASP A 196 -31.95 4.20 -19.88
N GLU A 197 -31.15 5.06 -20.51
CA GLU A 197 -29.71 4.85 -20.73
C GLU A 197 -28.91 5.70 -19.73
N GLU A 198 -27.85 5.10 -19.17
CA GLU A 198 -26.91 5.78 -18.25
C GLU A 198 -27.53 6.35 -16.97
N GLY A 199 -28.82 6.10 -16.72
CA GLY A 199 -29.57 6.71 -15.63
C GLY A 199 -29.35 6.12 -14.25
N TYR A 200 -28.55 5.06 -14.12
CA TYR A 200 -28.27 4.41 -12.83
C TYR A 200 -26.81 3.98 -12.73
N PHE A 201 -26.18 4.26 -11.59
CA PHE A 201 -24.92 3.64 -11.22
C PHE A 201 -24.82 3.42 -9.71
N THR A 202 -23.95 2.50 -9.31
CA THR A 202 -23.69 2.17 -7.91
C THR A 202 -22.24 2.52 -7.58
N GLU A 203 -22.08 3.38 -6.60
CA GLU A 203 -20.80 3.70 -6.00
C GLU A 203 -20.54 2.75 -4.82
N VAL A 204 -19.37 2.11 -4.80
CA VAL A 204 -18.92 1.27 -3.69
C VAL A 204 -17.77 2.00 -2.99
N ALA A 205 -18.18 2.89 -2.09
CA ALA A 205 -17.33 3.85 -1.40
C ALA A 205 -16.70 3.27 -0.13
N VAL A 206 -15.70 3.97 0.39
CA VAL A 206 -15.02 3.66 1.65
C VAL A 206 -15.36 4.71 2.68
N ARG A 207 -15.76 4.29 3.87
CA ARG A 207 -15.97 5.13 5.05
C ARG A 207 -14.92 4.80 6.09
N LEU A 208 -14.01 5.73 6.37
CA LEU A 208 -13.12 5.61 7.53
C LEU A 208 -13.95 5.53 8.82
N HIS A 209 -13.50 4.72 9.77
CA HIS A 209 -14.09 4.67 11.11
C HIS A 209 -13.84 5.99 11.85
N PRO A 210 -14.71 6.37 12.81
CA PRO A 210 -14.49 7.56 13.62
C PRO A 210 -13.11 7.55 14.29
N GLY A 211 -12.44 8.70 14.34
CA GLY A 211 -11.10 8.84 14.92
C GLY A 211 -9.96 8.47 13.97
N TRP A 212 -10.25 7.83 12.82
CA TRP A 212 -9.23 7.48 11.83
C TRP A 212 -9.14 8.49 10.71
N GLN A 213 -7.90 8.82 10.33
CA GLN A 213 -7.59 9.78 9.28
C GLN A 213 -6.51 9.23 8.34
N LEU A 214 -6.42 9.83 7.15
CA LEU A 214 -5.25 9.66 6.30
C LEU A 214 -4.17 10.65 6.75
N VAL A 215 -2.90 10.27 6.62
CA VAL A 215 -1.78 11.16 6.93
C VAL A 215 -0.74 11.13 5.82
N ALA A 216 -0.20 12.29 5.46
CA ALA A 216 0.81 12.41 4.42
C ALA A 216 1.76 13.58 4.66
N ALA A 217 2.95 13.52 4.05
CA ALA A 217 3.94 14.58 4.10
C ALA A 217 4.12 15.25 2.72
N LEU A 218 4.35 16.55 2.74
CA LEU A 218 4.67 17.36 1.56
C LEU A 218 5.87 18.27 1.88
N ASN A 219 6.77 18.49 0.93
CA ASN A 219 7.91 19.40 1.12
C ASN A 219 7.56 20.89 0.96
N THR A 220 6.28 21.26 1.04
CA THR A 220 5.79 22.63 0.93
C THR A 220 4.68 22.82 1.97
N LYS A 221 4.64 24.01 2.57
CA LYS A 221 3.62 24.39 3.53
C LYS A 221 2.24 24.56 2.87
N LEU A 222 1.23 24.01 3.50
CA LEU A 222 -0.19 24.18 3.18
C LEU A 222 -0.90 24.76 4.39
N GLU A 223 -1.69 25.81 4.18
CA GLU A 223 -2.62 26.30 5.18
C GLU A 223 -3.79 25.31 5.34
N PRO A 224 -4.43 25.26 6.53
CA PRO A 224 -5.64 24.47 6.73
C PRO A 224 -6.69 24.78 5.67
N THR A 225 -7.22 23.75 5.01
CA THR A 225 -8.11 23.93 3.85
C THR A 225 -8.97 22.70 3.58
N VAL A 226 -9.90 22.81 2.63
CA VAL A 226 -10.73 21.70 2.15
C VAL A 226 -10.37 21.40 0.70
N VAL A 227 -10.05 20.15 0.40
CA VAL A 227 -9.73 19.69 -0.95
C VAL A 227 -10.75 18.67 -1.43
N ARG A 228 -10.89 18.55 -2.75
CA ARG A 228 -11.55 17.37 -3.35
C ARG A 228 -10.59 16.19 -3.27
N LEU A 229 -11.08 15.05 -2.79
CA LEU A 229 -10.29 13.84 -2.64
C LEU A 229 -11.10 12.64 -3.12
N GLY A 230 -10.60 11.96 -4.16
CA GLY A 230 -11.32 10.84 -4.81
C GLY A 230 -12.29 11.29 -5.90
N GLY A 231 -13.16 10.37 -6.31
CA GLY A 231 -14.23 10.55 -7.29
C GLY A 231 -15.47 11.24 -6.71
N GLU A 232 -16.49 11.42 -7.55
CA GLU A 232 -17.85 11.89 -7.19
C GLU A 232 -17.93 13.17 -6.34
N GLY A 233 -16.86 13.97 -6.31
CA GLY A 233 -16.83 15.25 -5.60
C GLY A 233 -16.66 15.16 -4.09
N HIS A 234 -16.25 14.01 -3.55
CA HIS A 234 -15.93 13.87 -2.12
C HIS A 234 -14.80 14.81 -1.69
N ARG A 235 -14.79 15.15 -0.40
CA ARG A 235 -13.91 16.17 0.16
C ARG A 235 -13.26 15.71 1.45
N ALA A 236 -12.10 16.27 1.72
CA ALA A 236 -11.39 16.11 2.97
C ALA A 236 -10.90 17.46 3.50
N ILE A 237 -10.88 17.61 4.82
CA ILE A 237 -10.17 18.68 5.52
C ILE A 237 -8.70 18.31 5.58
N ILE A 238 -7.83 19.27 5.28
CA ILE A 238 -6.38 19.17 5.41
C ILE A 238 -5.96 20.05 6.58
N SER A 239 -5.28 19.46 7.55
CA SER A 239 -4.79 20.14 8.75
C SER A 239 -3.31 19.84 8.95
N PRO A 240 -2.44 20.84 9.15
CA PRO A 240 -1.04 20.62 9.53
C PRO A 240 -0.94 19.83 10.84
N LEU A 241 0.00 18.89 10.89
CA LEU A 241 0.36 18.15 12.10
C LEU A 241 1.68 18.70 12.64
N GLU A 242 1.58 19.56 13.65
CA GLU A 242 2.76 20.11 14.32
C GLU A 242 3.49 19.00 15.11
N ASN A 243 4.81 18.94 14.98
CA ASN A 243 5.66 17.99 15.71
C ASN A 243 5.27 16.52 15.51
N PHE A 244 4.88 16.12 14.30
CA PHE A 244 4.60 14.71 13.98
C PHE A 244 5.85 13.83 14.11
N LYS A 245 6.02 13.20 15.27
CA LYS A 245 7.13 12.30 15.61
C LYS A 245 7.01 10.85 15.13
N PRO A 246 5.82 10.25 14.94
CA PRO A 246 5.71 8.81 14.63
C PRO A 246 6.57 8.33 13.44
N TRP A 247 6.79 9.18 12.43
CA TRP A 247 7.66 8.86 11.29
C TRP A 247 9.16 8.79 11.62
N GLN A 248 9.63 9.58 12.60
CA GLN A 248 11.07 9.78 12.86
C GLN A 248 11.80 8.47 13.14
N GLN A 249 11.13 7.52 13.81
CA GLN A 249 11.71 6.20 14.11
C GLN A 249 11.96 5.36 12.87
N LEU A 250 11.13 5.52 11.83
CA LEU A 250 11.23 4.74 10.60
C LEU A 250 12.22 5.34 9.59
N GLU A 251 12.48 6.64 9.70
CA GLU A 251 13.40 7.36 8.81
C GLU A 251 14.81 6.76 8.84
N ALA A 252 15.25 6.25 10.00
CA ALA A 252 16.54 5.60 10.20
C ALA A 252 16.72 4.34 9.31
N TYR A 253 15.63 3.70 8.88
CA TYR A 253 15.69 2.48 8.06
C TYR A 253 15.57 2.77 6.55
N THR A 254 15.50 4.04 6.13
CA THR A 254 15.35 4.37 4.70
C THR A 254 16.59 4.06 3.86
N GLN A 255 17.74 3.88 4.50
CA GLN A 255 19.00 3.50 3.85
C GLN A 255 19.48 2.14 4.40
N PRO A 256 20.04 1.28 3.53
CA PRO A 256 20.60 0.01 3.99
C PRO A 256 21.86 0.23 4.82
N THR A 257 22.01 -0.54 5.90
CA THR A 257 23.28 -0.67 6.63
C THR A 257 24.06 -1.88 6.12
N PRO A 258 25.35 -2.06 6.45
CA PRO A 258 26.10 -3.27 6.10
C PRO A 258 25.42 -4.56 6.59
N GLU A 259 24.76 -4.52 7.74
CA GLU A 259 24.07 -5.65 8.37
C GLU A 259 22.66 -5.91 7.81
N SER A 260 22.11 -4.98 7.03
CA SER A 260 20.77 -5.15 6.45
C SER A 260 20.75 -6.31 5.44
N ASP A 261 19.83 -7.24 5.64
CA ASP A 261 19.66 -8.46 4.84
C ASP A 261 18.24 -8.60 4.25
N PHE A 262 17.32 -7.69 4.60
CA PHE A 262 15.99 -7.65 4.01
C PHE A 262 15.48 -6.22 3.84
N ALA A 263 14.48 -6.04 2.96
CA ALA A 263 13.78 -4.78 2.76
C ALA A 263 12.26 -4.97 2.80
N TYR A 264 11.58 -4.07 3.51
CA TYR A 264 10.14 -3.90 3.56
C TYR A 264 9.71 -2.79 2.59
N LEU A 265 8.71 -3.05 1.76
CA LEU A 265 8.14 -2.08 0.82
C LEU A 265 7.07 -1.22 1.52
N LEU A 266 7.39 0.05 1.76
CA LEU A 266 6.53 0.99 2.48
C LEU A 266 5.44 1.60 1.60
N THR A 267 5.76 1.94 0.36
CA THR A 267 4.83 2.55 -0.60
C THR A 267 4.75 1.70 -1.87
N PRO A 268 3.65 1.77 -2.63
CA PRO A 268 3.50 0.96 -3.83
C PRO A 268 4.70 1.13 -4.76
N GLY A 269 5.27 0.03 -5.22
CA GLY A 269 6.44 0.04 -6.09
C GLY A 269 6.14 -0.50 -7.48
N LEU A 270 7.08 -0.35 -8.40
CA LEU A 270 6.92 -0.83 -9.77
C LEU A 270 8.14 -1.68 -10.15
N ALA A 271 7.92 -2.98 -10.28
CA ALA A 271 8.93 -3.93 -10.68
C ALA A 271 8.69 -4.35 -12.13
N MET A 272 9.43 -3.76 -13.06
CA MET A 272 9.42 -4.20 -14.46
C MET A 272 10.30 -5.44 -14.62
N VAL A 273 9.73 -6.52 -15.17
CA VAL A 273 10.46 -7.77 -15.41
C VAL A 273 11.42 -7.58 -16.59
N GLU A 274 11.00 -6.83 -17.61
CA GLU A 274 11.84 -6.51 -18.76
C GLU A 274 11.81 -4.99 -19.00
N PRO A 275 12.96 -4.34 -19.24
CA PRO A 275 13.01 -2.89 -19.45
C PRO A 275 12.17 -2.37 -20.63
N THR A 276 11.91 -3.22 -21.63
CA THR A 276 11.27 -2.86 -22.90
C THR A 276 9.84 -3.36 -23.05
N SER A 277 9.32 -4.16 -22.11
CA SER A 277 7.95 -4.67 -22.16
C SER A 277 7.11 -4.15 -20.99
N SER A 278 5.80 -4.01 -21.20
CA SER A 278 4.83 -3.62 -20.17
C SER A 278 4.48 -4.80 -19.25
N VAL A 279 5.48 -5.61 -18.88
CA VAL A 279 5.33 -6.79 -18.03
C VAL A 279 5.86 -6.47 -16.63
N TYR A 280 4.95 -6.52 -15.66
CA TYR A 280 5.23 -6.19 -14.27
C TYR A 280 5.26 -7.46 -13.42
N GLY A 281 6.23 -7.51 -12.51
CA GLY A 281 6.42 -8.60 -11.54
C GLY A 281 6.39 -8.08 -10.11
N VAL A 282 6.86 -8.90 -9.18
CA VAL A 282 6.98 -8.53 -7.76
C VAL A 282 8.38 -7.98 -7.44
N TYR A 283 9.38 -8.35 -8.23
CA TYR A 283 10.76 -7.86 -8.18
C TYR A 283 11.27 -7.67 -9.61
N PRO A 284 12.20 -6.72 -9.85
CA PRO A 284 12.81 -6.56 -11.16
C PRO A 284 13.81 -7.72 -11.42
N SER A 285 14.00 -8.08 -12.69
CA SER A 285 14.81 -9.26 -13.05
C SER A 285 16.25 -9.19 -12.55
N ASP A 286 16.81 -7.98 -12.45
CA ASP A 286 18.18 -7.77 -11.97
C ASP A 286 18.32 -8.00 -10.45
N TRP A 287 17.23 -8.09 -9.68
CA TRP A 287 17.29 -8.46 -8.26
C TRP A 287 17.31 -9.98 -8.04
N LYS A 288 16.96 -10.79 -9.04
CA LYS A 288 16.83 -12.24 -8.88
C LYS A 288 18.10 -12.88 -8.32
N GLU A 289 19.26 -12.47 -8.82
CA GLU A 289 20.57 -13.00 -8.38
C GLU A 289 21.01 -12.50 -7.01
N HIS A 290 20.27 -11.57 -6.41
CA HIS A 290 20.54 -10.95 -5.11
C HIS A 290 19.54 -11.41 -4.04
N LEU A 291 18.35 -11.86 -4.47
CA LEU A 291 17.28 -12.31 -3.59
C LEU A 291 17.46 -13.77 -3.18
N GLN A 292 17.11 -14.04 -1.93
CA GLN A 292 16.93 -15.36 -1.36
C GLN A 292 15.44 -15.75 -1.35
N GLY A 293 14.54 -14.76 -1.28
CA GLY A 293 13.10 -14.98 -1.36
C GLY A 293 12.32 -13.67 -1.31
N CYS A 294 11.02 -13.76 -1.56
CA CYS A 294 10.13 -12.60 -1.60
C CYS A 294 8.73 -13.02 -1.15
N VAL A 295 8.06 -12.16 -0.38
CA VAL A 295 6.68 -12.34 0.05
C VAL A 295 5.89 -11.08 -0.29
N SER A 296 4.84 -11.22 -1.11
CA SER A 296 4.02 -10.12 -1.62
C SER A 296 2.54 -10.50 -1.61
N ASP A 297 1.70 -9.49 -1.80
CA ASP A 297 0.27 -9.64 -2.08
C ASP A 297 -0.02 -9.51 -3.58
N ARG A 298 -1.30 -9.58 -3.94
CA ARG A 298 -1.81 -9.27 -5.29
C ARG A 298 -1.41 -7.86 -5.71
N ALA A 299 -1.08 -7.71 -6.99
CA ALA A 299 -0.68 -6.43 -7.55
C ALA A 299 -1.84 -5.41 -7.52
N LEU A 300 -1.50 -4.15 -7.26
CA LEU A 300 -2.43 -3.03 -7.29
C LEU A 300 -2.50 -2.52 -8.74
N LEU A 301 -3.60 -2.84 -9.42
CA LEU A 301 -3.84 -2.36 -10.78
C LEU A 301 -4.35 -0.92 -10.75
N TRP A 302 -3.59 -0.01 -11.34
CA TRP A 302 -3.99 1.38 -11.42
C TRP A 302 -3.63 2.03 -12.75
N GLY A 303 -4.63 2.66 -13.33
CA GLY A 303 -4.54 3.64 -14.40
C GLY A 303 -5.42 4.81 -14.00
N GLY A 304 -4.88 6.02 -14.10
CA GLY A 304 -5.61 7.23 -13.75
C GLY A 304 -6.22 7.91 -14.98
N VAL A 305 -6.89 9.02 -14.71
CA VAL A 305 -7.31 9.98 -15.73
C VAL A 305 -6.49 11.25 -15.53
N SER A 306 -6.01 11.84 -16.62
CA SER A 306 -5.43 13.17 -16.62
C SER A 306 -6.33 14.10 -17.44
N THR A 307 -6.75 15.20 -16.84
CA THR A 307 -7.37 16.32 -17.55
C THR A 307 -6.32 17.39 -17.77
N ILE A 308 -5.94 17.61 -19.03
CA ILE A 308 -4.95 18.65 -19.39
C ILE A 308 -5.72 19.83 -19.97
N LYS A 309 -5.60 20.99 -19.33
CA LYS A 309 -6.09 22.26 -19.85
C LYS A 309 -4.89 23.07 -20.33
N ARG A 310 -4.59 23.03 -21.63
CA ARG A 310 -3.47 23.78 -22.22
C ARG A 310 -3.84 25.27 -22.29
N ARG A 311 -2.89 26.17 -22.00
CA ARG A 311 -3.12 27.62 -21.88
C ARG A 311 -3.81 28.26 -23.10
N ASP A 312 -3.69 27.66 -24.28
CA ASP A 312 -4.18 28.22 -25.56
C ASP A 312 -5.39 27.47 -26.15
N GLN A 313 -5.98 26.50 -25.43
CA GLN A 313 -7.16 25.77 -25.88
C GLN A 313 -8.31 25.90 -24.87
N THR A 314 -9.49 26.26 -25.38
CA THR A 314 -10.73 26.35 -24.59
C THR A 314 -11.30 24.97 -24.22
N GLN A 315 -10.81 23.89 -24.85
CA GLN A 315 -11.27 22.53 -24.60
C GLN A 315 -10.34 21.79 -23.62
N GLU A 316 -10.93 21.10 -22.66
CA GLU A 316 -10.24 20.18 -21.76
C GLU A 316 -9.95 18.87 -22.50
N GLU A 317 -8.68 18.48 -22.57
CA GLU A 317 -8.28 17.19 -23.16
C GLU A 317 -8.32 16.11 -22.06
N PHE A 318 -9.19 15.11 -22.25
CA PHE A 318 -9.25 13.92 -21.40
C PHE A 318 -8.25 12.88 -21.92
N ALA A 319 -7.32 12.46 -21.06
CA ALA A 319 -6.37 11.40 -21.37
C ALA A 319 -6.39 10.31 -20.31
N LEU A 320 -6.40 9.05 -20.75
CA LEU A 320 -6.18 7.91 -19.87
C LEU A 320 -4.68 7.76 -19.60
N LEU A 321 -4.31 7.62 -18.33
CA LEU A 321 -2.93 7.30 -17.95
C LEU A 321 -2.66 5.81 -18.18
N PRO A 322 -1.41 5.43 -18.52
CA PRO A 322 -1.04 4.03 -18.67
C PRO A 322 -1.38 3.22 -17.42
N GLN A 323 -2.04 2.08 -17.62
CA GLN A 323 -2.29 1.13 -16.55
C GLN A 323 -0.97 0.45 -16.16
N ARG A 324 -0.74 0.38 -14.85
CA ARG A 324 0.43 -0.27 -14.26
C ARG A 324 -0.02 -1.23 -13.16
N ALA A 325 0.72 -2.32 -13.00
CA ALA A 325 0.54 -3.23 -11.89
C ALA A 325 1.62 -2.95 -10.84
N PHE A 326 1.22 -2.29 -9.75
CA PHE A 326 2.14 -1.94 -8.67
C PHE A 326 2.27 -3.09 -7.68
N VAL A 327 3.46 -3.25 -7.12
CA VAL A 327 3.70 -4.14 -6.00
C VAL A 327 3.11 -3.52 -4.75
N ALA A 328 2.33 -4.31 -4.02
CA ALA A 328 1.60 -3.84 -2.85
C ALA A 328 2.54 -3.53 -1.67
N PRO A 329 2.32 -2.43 -0.93
CA PRO A 329 2.96 -2.19 0.35
C PRO A 329 2.86 -3.38 1.33
N GLY A 330 3.83 -3.50 2.22
CA GLY A 330 3.98 -4.67 3.09
C GLY A 330 4.80 -5.80 2.47
N THR A 331 5.09 -5.74 1.17
CA THR A 331 5.95 -6.72 0.49
C THR A 331 7.34 -6.76 1.12
N VAL A 332 7.90 -7.96 1.28
CA VAL A 332 9.20 -8.18 1.89
C VAL A 332 10.13 -8.90 0.94
N TYR A 333 11.34 -8.37 0.80
CA TYR A 333 12.43 -8.89 -0.01
C TYR A 333 13.56 -9.37 0.90
N LEU A 334 13.88 -10.67 0.85
CA LEU A 334 15.02 -11.23 1.57
C LEU A 334 16.22 -11.31 0.62
N PHE A 335 17.35 -10.71 1.00
CA PHE A 335 18.55 -10.62 0.18
C PHE A 335 19.67 -11.54 0.72
N LYS A 336 20.30 -12.30 -0.19
CA LYS A 336 21.59 -12.96 0.08
C LYS A 336 22.76 -12.01 -0.13
N SER A 337 22.60 -11.05 -1.04
CA SER A 337 23.53 -9.94 -1.26
C SER A 337 22.73 -8.72 -1.71
N LYS A 338 23.12 -7.52 -1.29
CA LYS A 338 22.45 -6.29 -1.72
C LYS A 338 22.94 -5.92 -3.13
N PRO A 339 22.03 -5.58 -4.07
CA PRO A 339 22.44 -4.94 -5.31
C PRO A 339 23.10 -3.57 -5.03
N ALA A 340 24.01 -3.13 -5.91
CA ALA A 340 24.83 -1.93 -5.67
C ALA A 340 24.00 -0.63 -5.56
N GLU A 341 22.85 -0.56 -6.24
CA GLU A 341 21.98 0.63 -6.29
C GLU A 341 20.53 0.22 -6.02
N VAL A 342 20.16 0.04 -4.75
CA VAL A 342 18.77 -0.19 -4.36
C VAL A 342 18.28 0.94 -3.47
N HIS A 343 17.72 1.96 -4.11
CA HIS A 343 17.10 3.09 -3.42
C HIS A 343 15.58 2.97 -3.33
N ALA A 344 14.96 2.38 -4.35
CA ALA A 344 13.52 2.17 -4.43
C ALA A 344 13.19 0.98 -5.35
N LEU A 345 12.02 0.38 -5.15
CA LEU A 345 11.44 -0.56 -6.11
C LEU A 345 10.81 0.21 -7.28
N LEU A 346 11.65 0.73 -8.16
CA LEU A 346 11.26 1.41 -9.38
C LEU A 346 12.17 0.99 -10.55
N PRO A 347 11.72 1.08 -11.80
CA PRO A 347 12.54 0.76 -12.96
C PRO A 347 13.76 1.69 -13.08
N LYS A 348 14.84 1.18 -13.66
CA LYS A 348 16.03 1.97 -14.00
C LYS A 348 15.76 2.83 -15.25
N GLY A 349 16.43 3.99 -15.32
CA GLY A 349 16.38 4.89 -16.46
C GLY A 349 16.01 6.33 -16.05
N SER A 350 15.78 7.18 -17.05
CA SER A 350 15.32 8.55 -16.84
C SER A 350 14.10 8.82 -17.72
N SER A 351 12.98 9.17 -17.09
CA SER A 351 11.77 9.59 -17.79
C SER A 351 10.92 10.49 -16.88
N ASN A 352 10.10 11.36 -17.46
CA ASN A 352 9.30 12.32 -16.68
C ASN A 352 8.33 11.64 -15.70
N TRP A 353 7.73 10.50 -16.10
CA TRP A 353 6.82 9.76 -15.23
C TRP A 353 7.56 9.05 -14.09
N LEU A 354 8.78 8.57 -14.36
CA LEU A 354 9.62 7.94 -13.34
C LEU A 354 10.10 8.97 -12.31
N ASN A 355 10.51 10.16 -12.77
CA ASN A 355 10.86 11.27 -11.89
C ASN A 355 9.68 11.68 -11.00
N THR A 356 8.47 11.70 -11.57
CA THR A 356 7.24 11.92 -10.77
C THR A 356 7.11 10.85 -9.69
N PHE A 357 7.25 9.56 -10.03
CA PHE A 357 7.13 8.48 -9.05
C PHE A 357 8.20 8.55 -7.95
N GLN A 358 9.42 8.95 -8.29
CA GLN A 358 10.49 9.19 -7.30
C GLN A 358 10.15 10.34 -6.36
N GLN A 359 9.67 11.47 -6.90
CA GLN A 359 9.21 12.62 -6.11
C GLN A 359 8.05 12.28 -5.17
N LEU A 360 7.15 11.40 -5.61
CA LEU A 360 6.03 10.91 -4.82
C LEU A 360 6.39 9.72 -3.91
N ASN A 361 7.68 9.42 -3.76
CA ASN A 361 8.22 8.32 -2.96
C ASN A 361 7.53 6.97 -3.26
N TYR A 362 7.22 6.65 -4.52
CA TYR A 362 6.84 5.29 -4.89
C TYR A 362 8.02 4.33 -4.71
N GLY A 363 7.72 3.08 -4.39
CA GLY A 363 8.72 2.03 -4.22
C GLY A 363 9.64 2.23 -3.02
N LYS A 364 9.26 3.05 -2.03
CA LYS A 364 10.12 3.37 -0.88
C LYS A 364 10.36 2.11 -0.04
N LEU A 365 11.63 1.82 0.20
CA LEU A 365 12.07 0.65 0.98
C LEU A 365 12.50 1.07 2.38
N LEU A 366 12.19 0.24 3.37
CA LEU A 366 12.77 0.29 4.71
C LEU A 366 13.60 -0.97 4.91
N TRP A 367 14.85 -0.80 5.32
CA TRP A 367 15.84 -1.86 5.43
C TRP A 367 15.95 -2.37 6.85
N GLY A 368 15.91 -3.68 7.00
CA GLY A 368 16.03 -4.33 8.30
C GLY A 368 17.09 -5.41 8.31
N LYS A 369 17.26 -6.00 9.49
CA LYS A 369 18.11 -7.17 9.74
C LYS A 369 17.25 -8.29 10.31
N ARG A 370 17.35 -9.51 9.78
CA ARG A 370 16.77 -10.69 10.43
C ARG A 370 17.75 -11.23 11.48
N SER A 371 17.22 -11.60 12.63
CA SER A 371 17.96 -12.22 13.74
C SER A 371 18.18 -13.71 13.53
#